data_AF-A0AAV1JB81-F1
#
_entry.id   AF-A0AAV1JB81-F1
#
_cell.length_a   1.000
_cell.length_b   1.000
_cell.length_c   1.000
_cell.angle_alpha   90.00
_cell.angle_beta   90.00
_cell.angle_gamma   90.00
#
_symmetry.space_group_name_H-M   'P 1'
#
loop_
_entity.id
_entity.type
_entity.pdbx_description
1 polymer ?
#
loop_
_entity_poly.entity_id
_entity_poly.type
_entity_poly.pdbx_seq_one_letter_code
_entity_poly.pdbx_strand_id
1 'polypeptide(L)'
;MLTKLEDPVHPLLGPTLKGLRAWGMWQPKKGIRRALYNIVHVLAVLFVITQYIELWFIRSKLDLALRNLSVSMLSTVCVVKAGTFIYRQRDWCSIINFVSSIEFKQSKDTKHIRDAYKKYSRNVTYFYWSLVTATVFTVILAPLMSFLSSSGYRERIRNGAAPYPEIMSSWAPFDKSKDFGYKVMLLEHTLICFYGGGIVATYDSNAVVLMTFFSGQLELLKFKCSRLFGDGSRDISEEEAIVKIRECHDHHIDLVK
;
A
#
# COMPACT_ATOMS: atom_id res chain seq x y z
N MET A 1 16.09 -5.83 -12.29
CA MET A 1 15.42 -4.92 -11.32
C MET A 1 14.47 -5.68 -10.38
N LEU A 2 13.70 -6.67 -10.88
CA LEU A 2 12.75 -7.50 -10.10
C LEU A 2 13.39 -8.39 -9.01
N THR A 3 14.58 -8.95 -9.25
CA THR A 3 15.31 -9.79 -8.27
C THR A 3 15.72 -9.03 -7.00
N LYS A 4 15.91 -7.70 -7.09
CA LYS A 4 16.22 -6.87 -5.92
C LYS A 4 15.03 -6.70 -4.97
N LEU A 5 13.80 -7.06 -5.37
CA LEU A 5 12.61 -7.01 -4.53
C LEU A 5 12.31 -8.35 -3.83
N GLU A 6 13.03 -9.42 -4.18
CA GLU A 6 12.85 -10.72 -3.54
C GLU A 6 13.46 -10.73 -2.14
N ASP A 7 12.81 -11.43 -1.22
CA ASP A 7 13.30 -11.66 0.13
C ASP A 7 13.39 -13.17 0.34
N PRO A 8 14.59 -13.73 0.61
CA PRO A 8 14.76 -15.16 0.80
C PRO A 8 14.03 -15.67 2.05
N VAL A 9 13.76 -14.79 3.03
CA VAL A 9 13.01 -15.12 4.26
C VAL A 9 11.51 -15.02 4.03
N HIS A 10 11.08 -14.18 3.09
CA HIS A 10 9.66 -13.94 2.78
C HIS A 10 9.40 -14.06 1.26
N PRO A 11 9.35 -15.28 0.69
CA PRO A 11 9.34 -15.50 -0.75
C PRO A 11 8.15 -14.86 -1.47
N LEU A 12 6.94 -14.91 -0.91
CA LEU A 12 5.75 -14.25 -1.44
C LEU A 12 5.65 -12.77 -1.05
N LEU A 13 6.02 -12.40 0.18
CA LEU A 13 5.81 -11.04 0.70
C LEU A 13 6.98 -10.07 0.44
N GLY A 14 8.09 -10.53 -0.15
CA GLY A 14 9.31 -9.73 -0.32
C GLY A 14 9.11 -8.30 -0.86
N PRO A 15 8.48 -8.10 -2.04
CA PRO A 15 8.26 -6.77 -2.59
C PRO A 15 7.38 -5.89 -1.69
N THR A 16 6.27 -6.41 -1.18
CA THR A 16 5.36 -5.64 -0.33
C THR A 16 6.04 -5.27 0.99
N LEU A 17 6.77 -6.19 1.62
CA LEU A 17 7.58 -5.92 2.82
C LEU A 17 8.66 -4.87 2.60
N LYS A 18 9.36 -4.91 1.47
CA LYS A 18 10.33 -3.86 1.11
C LYS A 18 9.66 -2.51 0.95
N GLY A 19 8.48 -2.48 0.33
CA GLY A 19 7.64 -1.28 0.25
C GLY A 19 7.23 -0.77 1.63
N LEU A 20 6.67 -1.62 2.48
CA LEU A 20 6.26 -1.27 3.85
C LEU A 20 7.44 -0.72 4.67
N ARG A 21 8.65 -1.27 4.50
CA ARG A 21 9.88 -0.77 5.13
C ARG A 21 10.30 0.60 4.58
N ALA A 22 10.26 0.77 3.26
CA ALA A 22 10.66 2.03 2.60
C ALA A 22 9.82 3.21 3.08
N TRP A 23 8.51 3.01 3.24
CA TRP A 23 7.56 4.05 3.68
C TRP A 23 7.33 4.11 5.20
N GLY A 24 8.16 3.42 5.99
CA GLY A 24 8.14 3.54 7.45
C GLY A 24 6.99 2.85 8.17
N MET A 25 6.15 2.08 7.48
CA MET A 25 5.09 1.29 8.10
C MET A 25 5.62 0.03 8.80
N TRP A 26 6.64 -0.60 8.23
CA TRP A 26 7.33 -1.73 8.86
C TRP A 26 8.58 -1.26 9.60
N GLN A 27 8.39 -0.82 10.84
CA GLN A 27 9.45 -0.18 11.62
C GLN A 27 10.37 -1.17 12.33
N PRO A 28 11.67 -0.86 12.50
CA PRO A 28 12.54 -1.62 13.39
C PRO A 28 12.11 -1.47 14.85
N LYS A 29 12.39 -2.47 15.70
CA LYS A 29 11.97 -2.45 17.12
C LYS A 29 12.52 -1.25 17.90
N LYS A 30 13.75 -0.83 17.64
CA LYS A 30 14.46 0.28 18.32
C LYS A 30 15.36 1.05 17.34
N GLY A 31 15.75 2.26 17.71
CA GLY A 31 16.77 3.06 17.03
C GLY A 31 16.28 4.35 16.37
N ILE A 32 17.22 5.18 15.92
CA ILE A 32 17.00 6.52 15.36
C ILE A 32 16.06 6.49 14.14
N ARG A 33 16.18 5.46 13.28
CA ARG A 33 15.31 5.31 12.10
C ARG A 33 13.84 5.24 12.46
N ARG A 34 13.48 4.60 13.58
CA ARG A 34 12.10 4.52 14.06
C ARG A 34 11.58 5.90 14.44
N ALA A 35 12.38 6.68 15.16
CA ALA A 35 12.03 8.04 15.53
C ALA A 35 11.81 8.92 14.28
N LEU A 36 12.69 8.82 13.28
CA LEU A 36 12.54 9.55 12.02
C LEU A 36 11.24 9.19 11.28
N TYR A 37 10.91 7.90 11.15
CA TYR A 37 9.65 7.49 10.52
C TYR A 37 8.43 8.01 11.29
N ASN A 38 8.44 7.92 12.63
CA ASN A 38 7.35 8.45 13.45
C ASN A 38 7.19 9.97 13.29
N ILE A 39 8.28 10.73 13.18
CA ILE A 39 8.23 12.16 12.90
C ILE A 39 7.54 12.40 11.55
N VAL A 40 7.89 11.67 10.50
CA VAL A 40 7.25 11.80 9.18
C VAL A 40 5.75 11.49 9.27
N HIS A 41 5.35 10.44 9.99
CA HIS A 41 3.92 10.11 10.16
C HIS A 41 3.17 11.20 10.94
N VAL A 42 3.78 11.78 11.98
CA VAL A 42 3.19 12.89 12.74
C VAL A 42 3.06 14.14 11.87
N LEU A 43 4.07 14.47 11.06
CA LEU A 43 4.00 15.58 10.11
C LEU A 43 2.86 15.37 9.10
N ALA A 44 2.66 14.13 8.62
CA ALA A 44 1.53 13.81 7.74
C ALA A 44 0.17 13.99 8.43
N VAL A 45 0.04 13.63 9.71
CA VAL A 45 -1.19 13.89 10.51
C VAL A 45 -1.44 15.39 10.62
N LEU A 46 -0.41 16.17 10.96
CA LEU A 46 -0.50 17.62 11.06
C LEU A 46 -0.92 18.24 9.73
N PHE A 47 -0.35 17.77 8.62
CA PHE A 47 -0.76 18.20 7.28
C PHE A 47 -2.26 17.95 7.04
N VAL A 48 -2.78 16.76 7.37
CA VAL A 48 -4.21 16.47 7.25
C VAL A 48 -5.07 17.44 8.07
N ILE A 49 -4.64 17.78 9.30
CA ILE A 49 -5.32 18.77 10.13
C ILE A 49 -5.38 20.13 9.41
N THR A 50 -4.28 20.56 8.78
CA THR A 50 -4.29 21.82 8.00
C THR A 50 -5.24 21.80 6.81
N GLN A 51 -5.48 20.63 6.20
CA GLN A 51 -6.48 20.49 5.13
C GLN A 51 -7.90 20.68 5.67
N TYR A 52 -8.22 20.15 6.86
CA TYR A 52 -9.52 20.36 7.49
C TYR A 52 -9.72 21.80 7.98
N ILE A 53 -8.66 22.48 8.44
CA ILE A 53 -8.70 23.90 8.77
C ILE A 53 -9.04 24.73 7.52
N GLU A 54 -8.37 24.47 6.40
CA GLU A 54 -8.66 25.13 5.12
C GLU A 54 -10.10 24.86 4.66
N LEU A 55 -10.55 23.59 4.77
CA LEU A 55 -11.90 23.18 4.43
C LEU A 55 -12.94 23.95 5.25
N TRP A 56 -12.67 24.20 6.53
CA TRP A 56 -13.52 25.02 7.38
C TRP A 56 -13.64 26.44 6.85
N PHE A 57 -12.55 27.08 6.39
CA PHE A 57 -12.59 28.43 5.85
C PHE A 57 -13.32 28.52 4.50
N ILE A 58 -13.17 27.53 3.64
CA ILE A 58 -13.76 27.53 2.29
C ILE A 58 -15.18 26.94 2.22
N ARG A 59 -15.74 26.48 3.35
CA ARG A 59 -17.03 25.76 3.43
C ARG A 59 -18.21 26.46 2.75
N SER A 60 -18.18 27.79 2.69
CA SER A 60 -19.25 28.59 2.07
C SER A 60 -19.26 28.50 0.54
N LYS A 61 -18.19 28.01 -0.09
CA LYS A 61 -18.07 27.81 -1.55
C LYS A 61 -18.21 26.32 -1.86
N LEU A 62 -19.44 25.85 -2.07
CA LEU A 62 -19.78 24.42 -2.13
C LEU A 62 -18.93 23.62 -3.12
N ASP A 63 -18.73 24.11 -4.35
CA ASP A 63 -17.92 23.41 -5.37
C ASP A 63 -16.46 23.24 -4.94
N LEU A 64 -15.87 24.29 -4.36
CA LEU A 64 -14.50 24.28 -3.87
C LEU A 64 -14.37 23.39 -2.62
N ALA A 65 -15.37 23.43 -1.74
CA ALA A 65 -15.42 22.62 -0.53
C ALA A 65 -15.51 21.12 -0.86
N LEU A 66 -16.39 20.70 -1.78
CA LEU A 66 -16.55 19.29 -2.16
C LEU A 66 -15.29 18.70 -2.81
N ARG A 67 -14.63 19.48 -3.68
CA ARG A 67 -13.37 19.07 -4.30
C ARG A 67 -12.28 18.85 -3.26
N ASN A 68 -12.11 19.80 -2.34
CA ASN A 68 -11.09 19.72 -1.30
C ASN A 68 -11.41 18.70 -0.20
N LEU A 69 -12.69 18.46 0.08
CA LEU A 69 -13.14 17.39 0.96
C LEU A 69 -12.70 16.03 0.42
N SER A 70 -12.92 15.76 -0.86
CA SER A 70 -12.50 14.49 -1.50
C SER A 70 -10.98 14.25 -1.35
N VAL A 71 -10.18 15.28 -1.58
CA VAL A 71 -8.72 15.22 -1.41
C VAL A 71 -8.33 14.99 0.05
N SER A 72 -8.95 15.73 0.98
CA SER A 72 -8.69 15.60 2.41
C SER A 72 -9.05 14.20 2.93
N MET A 73 -10.15 13.62 2.46
CA MET A 73 -10.55 12.25 2.80
C MET A 73 -9.51 11.22 2.36
N LEU A 74 -8.94 11.37 1.16
CA LEU A 74 -7.86 10.49 0.70
C LEU A 74 -6.63 10.59 1.60
N SER A 75 -6.21 11.80 1.98
CA SER A 75 -5.11 12.00 2.92
C SER A 75 -5.39 11.37 4.28
N THR A 76 -6.62 11.52 4.80
CA THR A 76 -7.07 10.90 6.05
C THR A 76 -6.95 9.38 5.98
N VAL A 77 -7.42 8.75 4.89
CA VAL A 77 -7.29 7.30 4.68
C VAL A 77 -5.82 6.87 4.71
N CYS A 78 -4.91 7.64 4.09
CA CYS A 78 -3.48 7.34 4.10
C CYS A 78 -2.92 7.34 5.54
N VAL A 79 -3.22 8.38 6.32
CA VAL A 79 -2.75 8.51 7.70
C VAL A 79 -3.35 7.42 8.60
N VAL A 80 -4.64 7.09 8.44
CA VAL A 80 -5.31 6.02 9.18
C VAL A 80 -4.70 4.65 8.84
N LYS A 81 -4.44 4.36 7.55
CA LYS A 81 -3.77 3.11 7.14
C LYS A 81 -2.37 2.99 7.75
N ALA A 82 -1.56 4.05 7.66
CA ALA A 82 -0.23 4.07 8.28
C ALA A 82 -0.31 3.86 9.80
N GLY A 83 -1.15 4.63 10.49
CA GLY A 83 -1.31 4.58 11.94
C GLY A 83 -1.82 3.22 12.43
N THR A 84 -2.84 2.65 11.79
CA THR A 84 -3.38 1.33 12.15
C THR A 84 -2.38 0.21 11.91
N PHE A 85 -1.62 0.27 10.81
CA PHE A 85 -0.56 -0.71 10.53
C PHE A 85 0.53 -0.68 11.62
N ILE A 86 1.01 0.52 11.98
CA ILE A 86 2.05 0.70 13.00
C ILE A 86 1.54 0.29 14.39
N TYR A 87 0.31 0.68 14.74
CA TYR A 87 -0.31 0.32 16.01
C TYR A 87 -0.44 -1.21 16.15
N ARG A 88 -0.89 -1.89 15.09
CA ARG A 88 -1.05 -3.35 15.04
C ARG A 88 0.15 -4.08 14.46
N GLN A 89 1.34 -3.49 14.49
CA GLN A 89 2.50 -4.05 13.81
C GLN A 89 2.89 -5.44 14.36
N ARG A 90 2.59 -5.74 15.62
CA ARG A 90 2.80 -7.07 16.21
C ARG A 90 1.92 -8.13 15.54
N ASP A 91 0.63 -7.83 15.35
CA ASP A 91 -0.34 -8.71 14.69
C ASP A 91 0.09 -8.95 13.24
N TRP A 92 0.41 -7.87 12.52
CA TRP A 92 0.94 -7.97 11.15
C TRP A 92 2.20 -8.83 11.09
N CYS A 93 3.08 -8.74 12.08
CA CYS A 93 4.26 -9.59 12.13
C CYS A 93 3.96 -11.05 12.38
N SER A 94 2.96 -11.36 13.21
CA SER A 94 2.48 -12.72 13.38
C SER A 94 2.00 -13.30 12.04
N ILE A 95 1.13 -12.56 11.33
CA ILE A 95 0.56 -12.98 10.04
C ILE A 95 1.66 -13.20 9.00
N ILE A 96 2.60 -12.27 8.87
CA ILE A 96 3.67 -12.36 7.86
C ILE A 96 4.61 -13.55 8.15
N ASN A 97 4.94 -13.76 9.43
CA ASN A 97 5.76 -14.91 9.82
C ASN A 97 5.02 -16.24 9.59
N PHE A 98 3.71 -16.27 9.87
CA PHE A 98 2.86 -17.43 9.58
C PHE A 98 2.89 -17.78 8.09
N VAL A 99 2.62 -16.81 7.21
CA VAL A 99 2.64 -17.01 5.75
C VAL A 99 3.97 -17.60 5.29
N SER A 100 5.09 -17.01 5.73
CA SER A 100 6.42 -17.50 5.34
C SER A 100 6.70 -18.89 5.89
N SER A 101 6.26 -19.21 7.11
CA SER A 101 6.43 -20.54 7.69
C SER A 101 5.70 -21.64 6.89
N ILE A 102 4.52 -21.34 6.36
CA ILE A 102 3.77 -22.26 5.50
C ILE A 102 4.45 -22.43 4.15
N GLU A 103 4.92 -21.32 3.53
CA GLU A 103 5.63 -21.39 2.25
C GLU A 103 6.89 -22.27 2.32
N PHE A 104 7.62 -22.25 3.45
CA PHE A 104 8.80 -23.09 3.66
C PHE A 104 8.47 -24.57 3.86
N LYS A 105 7.32 -24.90 4.46
CA LYS A 105 6.88 -26.27 4.69
C LYS A 105 6.30 -26.95 3.44
N GLN A 106 5.99 -26.20 2.38
CA GLN A 106 5.36 -26.74 1.18
C GLN A 106 6.29 -27.64 0.35
N SER A 107 5.79 -28.84 0.05
CA SER A 107 6.47 -29.88 -0.74
C SER A 107 6.72 -29.48 -2.21
N LYS A 108 7.64 -30.20 -2.87
CA LYS A 108 7.97 -29.99 -4.29
C LYS A 108 6.78 -30.28 -5.22
N ASP A 109 5.92 -31.25 -4.89
CA ASP A 109 4.77 -31.64 -5.71
C ASP A 109 3.75 -30.49 -5.85
N THR A 110 3.76 -29.60 -4.87
CA THR A 110 2.85 -28.46 -4.75
C THR A 110 3.43 -27.18 -5.34
N LYS A 111 4.63 -27.27 -5.93
CA LYS A 111 5.37 -26.12 -6.49
C LYS A 111 4.60 -25.40 -7.59
N HIS A 112 3.89 -26.11 -8.45
CA HIS A 112 3.16 -25.50 -9.56
C HIS A 112 2.06 -24.54 -9.08
N ILE A 113 1.28 -24.92 -8.05
CA ILE A 113 0.26 -24.06 -7.41
C ILE A 113 0.93 -22.86 -6.74
N ARG A 114 2.02 -23.09 -6.01
CA ARG A 114 2.80 -22.02 -5.37
C ARG A 114 3.30 -20.98 -6.35
N ASP A 115 3.95 -21.43 -7.41
CA ASP A 115 4.52 -20.55 -8.41
C ASP A 115 3.42 -19.78 -9.16
N ALA A 116 2.23 -20.39 -9.35
CA ALA A 116 1.07 -19.74 -9.95
C ALA A 116 0.54 -18.57 -9.10
N TYR A 117 0.19 -18.79 -7.83
CA TYR A 117 -0.33 -17.71 -6.99
C TYR A 117 0.74 -16.65 -6.70
N LYS A 118 2.02 -17.05 -6.59
CA LYS A 118 3.14 -16.11 -6.44
C LYS A 118 3.28 -15.20 -7.66
N LYS A 119 3.24 -15.77 -8.87
CA LYS A 119 3.28 -15.00 -10.13
C LYS A 119 2.09 -14.06 -10.24
N TYR A 120 0.89 -14.52 -9.92
CA TYR A 120 -0.31 -13.69 -9.91
C TYR A 120 -0.16 -12.50 -8.95
N SER A 121 0.23 -12.76 -7.69
CA SER A 121 0.48 -11.75 -6.67
C SER A 121 1.48 -10.68 -7.13
N ARG A 122 2.57 -11.09 -7.79
CA ARG A 122 3.60 -10.18 -8.34
C ARG A 122 3.03 -9.28 -9.43
N ASN A 123 2.32 -9.87 -10.39
CA ASN A 123 1.73 -9.13 -11.50
C ASN A 123 0.74 -8.07 -11.00
N VAL A 124 -0.16 -8.45 -10.09
CA VAL A 124 -1.13 -7.52 -9.49
C VAL A 124 -0.43 -6.41 -8.71
N THR A 125 0.58 -6.75 -7.90
CA THR A 125 1.34 -5.76 -7.13
C THR A 125 2.02 -4.74 -8.03
N TYR A 126 2.75 -5.17 -9.06
CA TYR A 126 3.47 -4.24 -9.92
C TYR A 126 2.56 -3.40 -10.81
N PHE A 127 1.48 -4.00 -11.30
CA PHE A 127 0.46 -3.27 -12.05
C PHE A 127 -0.17 -2.18 -11.17
N TYR A 128 -0.59 -2.54 -9.96
CA TYR A 128 -1.17 -1.59 -9.01
C TYR A 128 -0.19 -0.49 -8.59
N TRP A 129 1.07 -0.82 -8.32
CA TRP A 129 2.10 0.17 -8.02
C TRP A 129 2.32 1.14 -9.18
N SER A 130 2.28 0.64 -10.42
CA SER A 130 2.40 1.49 -11.62
C SER A 130 1.21 2.44 -11.72
N LEU A 131 -0.01 1.97 -11.47
CA LEU A 131 -1.21 2.80 -11.45
C LEU A 131 -1.13 3.89 -10.38
N VAL A 132 -0.80 3.52 -9.14
CA VAL A 132 -0.69 4.50 -8.04
C VAL A 132 0.41 5.52 -8.34
N THR A 133 1.55 5.07 -8.87
CA THR A 133 2.64 5.97 -9.29
C THR A 133 2.17 6.95 -10.36
N ALA A 134 1.47 6.46 -11.40
CA ALA A 134 0.91 7.32 -12.43
C ALA A 134 -0.07 8.35 -11.84
N THR A 135 -0.96 7.94 -10.93
CA THR A 135 -1.87 8.86 -10.23
C THR A 135 -1.14 9.92 -9.43
N VAL A 136 -0.09 9.57 -8.68
CA VAL A 136 0.74 10.52 -7.94
C VAL A 136 1.36 11.57 -8.88
N PHE A 137 1.95 11.12 -9.99
CA PHE A 137 2.50 12.05 -10.99
C PHE A 137 1.42 12.92 -11.62
N THR A 138 0.26 12.38 -11.95
CA THR A 138 -0.87 13.17 -12.49
C THR A 138 -1.30 14.26 -11.50
N VAL A 139 -1.41 13.95 -10.21
CA VAL A 139 -1.78 14.93 -9.19
C VAL A 139 -0.73 16.03 -9.06
N ILE A 140 0.55 15.68 -9.00
CA ILE A 140 1.67 16.65 -8.90
C ILE A 140 1.75 17.54 -10.15
N LEU A 141 1.49 16.99 -11.34
CA LEU A 141 1.59 17.70 -12.62
C LEU A 141 0.32 18.47 -13.01
N ALA A 142 -0.83 18.20 -12.38
CA ALA A 142 -2.10 18.86 -12.71
C ALA A 142 -2.04 20.40 -12.63
N PRO A 143 -1.42 21.02 -11.61
CA PRO A 143 -1.23 22.48 -11.56
C PRO A 143 -0.43 23.03 -12.73
N LEU A 144 0.63 22.32 -13.15
CA LEU A 144 1.46 22.71 -14.29
C LEU A 144 0.69 22.63 -15.60
N MET A 145 -0.11 21.58 -15.79
CA MET A 145 -0.98 21.46 -16.96
C MET A 145 -2.02 22.57 -17.02
N SER A 146 -2.62 22.94 -15.87
CA SER A 146 -3.55 24.06 -15.79
C SER A 146 -2.89 25.40 -16.14
N PHE A 147 -1.66 25.62 -15.65
CA PHE A 147 -0.87 26.81 -15.96
C PHE A 147 -0.49 26.91 -17.44
N LEU A 148 -0.01 25.83 -18.05
CA LEU A 148 0.42 25.83 -19.45
C LEU A 148 -0.75 25.97 -20.42
N SER A 149 -1.88 25.31 -20.13
CA SER A 149 -3.02 25.22 -21.05
C SER A 149 -3.86 26.50 -21.16
N SER A 150 -3.80 27.43 -20.19
CA SER A 150 -4.63 28.63 -20.19
C SER A 150 -3.79 29.92 -20.25
N SER A 151 -3.73 30.55 -21.42
CA SER A 151 -3.11 31.87 -21.60
C SER A 151 -3.77 32.93 -20.71
N GLY A 152 -5.10 32.92 -20.59
CA GLY A 152 -5.85 33.83 -19.71
C GLY A 152 -5.59 33.60 -18.21
N TYR A 153 -5.33 32.37 -17.78
CA TYR A 153 -4.92 32.12 -16.39
C TYR A 153 -3.50 32.64 -16.12
N ARG A 154 -2.56 32.45 -17.06
CA ARG A 154 -1.20 33.01 -16.97
C ARG A 154 -1.22 34.54 -16.88
N GLU A 155 -2.07 35.18 -17.67
CA GLU A 155 -2.19 36.63 -17.65
C GLU A 155 -2.81 37.16 -16.35
N ARG A 156 -3.81 36.46 -15.79
CA ARG A 156 -4.37 36.79 -14.47
C ARG A 156 -3.35 36.64 -13.33
N ILE A 157 -2.46 35.64 -13.40
CA ILE A 157 -1.36 35.49 -12.45
C ILE A 157 -0.36 36.65 -12.61
N ARG A 158 0.04 36.97 -13.85
CA ARG A 158 0.98 38.07 -14.15
C ARG A 158 0.46 39.43 -13.64
N ASN A 159 -0.85 39.65 -13.78
CA ASN A 159 -1.51 40.88 -13.33
C ASN A 159 -1.87 40.84 -11.82
N GLY A 160 -1.48 39.78 -11.10
CA GLY A 160 -1.70 39.63 -9.67
C GLY A 160 -3.15 39.33 -9.24
N ALA A 161 -4.05 39.11 -10.20
CA ALA A 161 -5.48 38.89 -10.00
C ALA A 161 -5.85 37.44 -9.64
N ALA A 162 -4.91 36.49 -9.75
CA ALA A 162 -5.10 35.10 -9.34
C ALA A 162 -3.85 34.54 -8.63
N PRO A 163 -4.01 33.66 -7.63
CA PRO A 163 -2.91 32.95 -7.00
C PRO A 163 -2.33 31.87 -7.93
N TYR A 164 -1.11 31.42 -7.64
CA TYR A 164 -0.51 30.27 -8.31
C TYR A 164 -1.33 28.99 -8.09
N PRO A 165 -1.33 28.04 -9.04
CA PRO A 165 -2.12 26.83 -8.92
C PRO A 165 -1.49 25.90 -7.87
N GLU A 166 -2.28 25.52 -6.86
CA GLU A 166 -1.89 24.62 -5.77
C GLU A 166 -2.13 23.15 -6.16
N ILE A 167 -1.28 22.22 -5.69
CA ILE A 167 -1.50 20.77 -5.84
C ILE A 167 -2.67 20.34 -4.96
N MET A 168 -2.66 20.77 -3.70
CA MET A 168 -3.69 20.49 -2.71
C MET A 168 -4.07 21.78 -1.98
N SER A 169 -5.30 21.88 -1.50
CA SER A 169 -5.71 22.98 -0.63
C SER A 169 -5.39 22.61 0.81
N SER A 170 -4.50 23.37 1.43
CA SER A 170 -4.16 23.25 2.85
C SER A 170 -3.88 24.64 3.45
N TRP A 171 -4.18 24.79 4.74
CA TRP A 171 -3.96 26.04 5.45
C TRP A 171 -2.49 26.19 5.84
N ALA A 172 -1.94 27.40 5.72
CA ALA A 172 -0.58 27.71 6.14
C ALA A 172 -0.57 29.01 6.96
N PRO A 173 0.29 29.13 7.98
CA PRO A 173 0.42 30.35 8.78
C PRO A 173 1.20 31.47 8.06
N PHE A 174 1.54 31.30 6.78
CA PHE A 174 2.28 32.24 5.95
C PHE A 174 1.58 32.42 4.60
N ASP A 175 1.92 33.50 3.87
CA ASP A 175 1.37 33.75 2.55
C ASP A 175 1.87 32.71 1.54
N LYS A 176 0.98 31.79 1.15
CA LYS A 176 1.20 30.74 0.15
C LYS A 176 0.85 31.17 -1.27
N SER A 177 0.28 32.37 -1.45
CA SER A 177 -0.30 32.79 -2.72
C SER A 177 0.74 33.20 -3.76
N LYS A 178 1.94 33.63 -3.33
CA LYS A 178 3.04 34.11 -4.19
C LYS A 178 4.43 33.75 -3.65
N ASP A 179 5.41 33.80 -4.55
CA ASP A 179 6.85 33.77 -4.26
C ASP A 179 7.37 32.58 -3.43
N PHE A 180 8.06 32.84 -2.33
CA PHE A 180 8.75 31.84 -1.53
C PHE A 180 7.77 30.87 -0.85
N GLY A 181 6.65 31.37 -0.33
CA GLY A 181 5.63 30.55 0.31
C GLY A 181 5.04 29.51 -0.64
N TYR A 182 4.80 29.88 -1.89
CA TYR A 182 4.34 28.94 -2.93
C TYR A 182 5.35 27.81 -3.18
N LYS A 183 6.66 28.13 -3.28
CA LYS A 183 7.71 27.12 -3.50
C LYS A 183 7.80 26.12 -2.35
N VAL A 184 7.64 26.60 -1.11
CA VAL A 184 7.61 25.75 0.09
C VAL A 184 6.39 24.82 0.04
N MET A 185 5.20 25.34 -0.24
CA MET A 185 3.98 24.52 -0.35
C MET A 185 4.08 23.49 -1.48
N LEU A 186 4.63 23.87 -2.63
CA LEU A 186 4.82 22.97 -3.76
C LEU A 186 5.73 21.79 -3.38
N LEU A 187 6.82 22.05 -2.67
CA LEU A 187 7.73 21.01 -2.21
C LEU A 187 7.05 20.12 -1.17
N GLU A 188 6.38 20.70 -0.17
CA GLU A 188 5.65 19.95 0.86
C GLU A 188 4.59 19.04 0.24
N HIS A 189 3.73 19.57 -0.63
CA HIS A 189 2.67 18.80 -1.31
C HIS A 189 3.25 17.71 -2.20
N THR A 190 4.37 17.96 -2.88
CA THR A 190 5.04 16.94 -3.68
C THR A 190 5.48 15.77 -2.79
N LEU A 191 6.13 16.08 -1.66
CA LEU A 191 6.59 15.07 -0.70
C LEU A 191 5.41 14.30 -0.08
N ILE A 192 4.32 14.98 0.29
CA ILE A 192 3.16 14.33 0.88
C ILE A 192 2.40 13.47 -0.13
N CYS A 193 2.36 13.85 -1.41
CA CYS A 193 1.78 13.03 -2.48
C CYS A 193 2.57 11.72 -2.65
N PHE A 194 3.91 11.78 -2.69
CA PHE A 194 4.73 10.57 -2.74
C PHE A 194 4.55 9.70 -1.50
N TYR A 195 4.53 10.31 -0.31
CA TYR A 195 4.27 9.61 0.95
C TYR A 195 2.92 8.91 0.92
N GLY A 196 1.83 9.62 0.64
CA GLY A 196 0.47 9.07 0.61
C GLY A 196 0.32 7.95 -0.42
N GLY A 197 0.84 8.15 -1.64
CA GLY A 197 0.85 7.13 -2.68
C GLY A 197 1.65 5.89 -2.26
N GLY A 198 2.79 6.08 -1.62
CA GLY A 198 3.60 5.00 -1.07
C GLY A 198 2.89 4.17 -0.01
N ILE A 199 2.23 4.84 0.94
CA ILE A 199 1.43 4.19 1.99
C ILE A 199 0.31 3.36 1.39
N VAL A 200 -0.50 3.95 0.51
CA VAL A 200 -1.64 3.27 -0.13
C VAL A 200 -1.17 2.10 -0.98
N ALA A 201 -0.19 2.32 -1.87
CA ALA A 201 0.34 1.30 -2.76
C ALA A 201 0.79 0.07 -1.98
N THR A 202 1.53 0.26 -0.88
CA THR A 202 2.16 -0.84 -0.17
C THR A 202 1.23 -1.51 0.84
N TYR A 203 0.36 -0.75 1.52
CA TYR A 203 -0.67 -1.32 2.39
C TYR A 203 -1.64 -2.19 1.60
N ASP A 204 -2.22 -1.66 0.51
CA ASP A 204 -3.26 -2.36 -0.25
C ASP A 204 -2.69 -3.57 -0.99
N SER A 205 -1.49 -3.44 -1.58
CA SER A 205 -0.81 -4.59 -2.18
C SER A 205 -0.54 -5.67 -1.15
N ASN A 206 -0.08 -5.32 0.06
CA ASN A 206 0.17 -6.31 1.10
C ASN A 206 -1.10 -7.10 1.44
N ALA A 207 -2.23 -6.42 1.62
CA ALA A 207 -3.52 -7.08 1.85
C ALA A 207 -3.90 -8.01 0.69
N VAL A 208 -3.77 -7.56 -0.57
CA VAL A 208 -4.07 -8.38 -1.76
C VAL A 208 -3.16 -9.61 -1.86
N VAL A 209 -1.87 -9.47 -1.55
CA VAL A 209 -0.93 -10.60 -1.54
C VAL A 209 -1.33 -11.63 -0.47
N LEU A 210 -1.76 -11.19 0.72
CA LEU A 210 -2.26 -12.09 1.76
C LEU A 210 -3.55 -12.80 1.33
N MET A 211 -4.51 -12.09 0.74
CA MET A 211 -5.73 -12.71 0.22
C MET A 211 -5.42 -13.75 -0.87
N THR A 212 -4.49 -13.42 -1.77
CA THR A 212 -4.01 -14.34 -2.81
C THR A 212 -3.34 -15.57 -2.21
N PHE A 213 -2.54 -15.39 -1.15
CA PHE A 213 -1.94 -16.50 -0.42
C PHE A 213 -2.98 -17.47 0.11
N PHE A 214 -3.98 -16.97 0.85
CA PHE A 214 -5.04 -17.82 1.41
C PHE A 214 -5.85 -18.51 0.32
N SER A 215 -6.18 -17.82 -0.78
CA SER A 215 -6.82 -18.44 -1.93
C SER A 215 -5.97 -19.57 -2.53
N GLY A 216 -4.65 -19.38 -2.66
CA GLY A 216 -3.74 -20.41 -3.11
C GLY A 216 -3.59 -21.59 -2.14
N GLN A 217 -3.68 -21.34 -0.83
CA GLN A 217 -3.68 -22.41 0.18
C GLN A 217 -4.97 -23.26 0.12
N LEU A 218 -6.11 -22.64 -0.14
CA LEU A 218 -7.37 -23.38 -0.35
C LEU A 218 -7.33 -24.23 -1.62
N GLU A 219 -6.76 -23.71 -2.71
CA GLU A 219 -6.54 -24.50 -3.93
C GLU A 219 -5.59 -25.67 -3.69
N LEU A 220 -4.53 -25.43 -2.92
CA LEU A 220 -3.60 -26.47 -2.49
C LEU A 220 -4.29 -27.55 -1.64
N LEU A 221 -5.14 -27.15 -0.70
CA LEU A 221 -5.92 -28.08 0.11
C LEU A 221 -6.86 -28.91 -0.76
N LYS A 222 -7.57 -28.28 -1.71
CA LYS A 222 -8.40 -28.98 -2.70
C LYS A 222 -7.59 -30.00 -3.50
N PHE A 223 -6.40 -29.63 -3.96
CA PHE A 223 -5.50 -30.53 -4.68
C PHE A 223 -5.11 -31.74 -3.82
N LYS A 224 -4.68 -31.52 -2.57
CA LYS A 224 -4.34 -32.62 -1.65
C LYS A 224 -5.54 -33.53 -1.36
N CYS A 225 -6.73 -32.95 -1.12
CA CYS A 225 -7.96 -33.70 -0.91
C CYS A 225 -8.31 -34.60 -2.12
N SER A 226 -8.10 -34.10 -3.35
CA SER A 226 -8.35 -34.90 -4.56
C SER A 226 -7.41 -36.09 -4.72
N ARG A 227 -6.26 -36.10 -4.02
CA ARG A 227 -5.24 -37.15 -4.09
C ARG A 227 -5.16 -38.02 -2.82
N LEU A 228 -6.13 -37.91 -1.91
CA LEU A 228 -6.18 -38.70 -0.66
C LEU A 228 -6.09 -40.20 -0.94
N PHE A 229 -6.88 -40.67 -1.90
CA PHE A 229 -6.95 -42.07 -2.33
C PHE A 229 -6.17 -42.35 -3.62
N GLY A 230 -5.29 -41.42 -4.01
CA GLY A 230 -4.36 -41.58 -5.13
C GLY A 230 -4.76 -40.77 -6.33
N ASP A 231 -4.04 -40.98 -7.43
CA ASP A 231 -4.33 -40.40 -8.74
C ASP A 231 -4.89 -41.45 -9.72
N GLY A 232 -5.32 -42.60 -9.19
CA GLY A 232 -5.81 -43.73 -9.98
C GLY A 232 -4.72 -44.56 -10.66
N SER A 233 -3.44 -44.23 -10.49
CA SER A 233 -2.32 -44.98 -11.09
C SER A 233 -1.85 -46.17 -10.26
N ARG A 234 -2.10 -46.16 -8.95
CA ARG A 234 -1.78 -47.25 -8.02
C ARG A 234 -2.77 -47.30 -6.87
N ASP A 235 -3.06 -48.51 -6.41
CA ASP A 235 -3.73 -48.70 -5.12
C ASP A 235 -2.82 -48.18 -4.01
N ILE A 236 -3.41 -47.45 -3.06
CA ILE A 236 -2.69 -46.97 -1.90
C ILE A 236 -3.00 -47.83 -0.69
N SER A 237 -2.01 -48.07 0.15
CA SER A 237 -2.24 -48.70 1.45
C SER A 237 -3.08 -47.82 2.37
N GLU A 238 -3.76 -48.44 3.31
CA GLU A 238 -4.56 -47.76 4.33
C GLU A 238 -3.69 -46.79 5.16
N GLU A 239 -2.46 -47.17 5.50
CA GLU A 239 -1.53 -46.33 6.25
C GLU A 239 -1.17 -45.05 5.49
N GLU A 240 -0.89 -45.16 4.18
CA GLU A 240 -0.57 -43.99 3.35
C GLU A 240 -1.80 -43.07 3.19
N ALA A 241 -3.02 -43.63 3.09
CA ALA A 241 -4.26 -42.85 3.06
C ALA A 241 -4.49 -42.09 4.38
N ILE A 242 -4.29 -42.74 5.54
CA ILE A 242 -4.42 -42.11 6.86
C ILE A 242 -3.42 -40.95 7.03
N VAL A 243 -2.17 -41.12 6.58
CA VAL A 243 -1.16 -40.05 6.61
C VAL A 243 -1.61 -38.85 5.78
N LYS A 244 -2.09 -39.06 4.56
CA LYS A 244 -2.59 -37.97 3.69
C LYS A 244 -3.80 -37.26 4.29
N ILE A 245 -4.72 -38.00 4.92
CA ILE A 245 -5.88 -37.41 5.62
C ILE A 245 -5.39 -36.51 6.76
N ARG A 246 -4.44 -36.98 7.57
CA ARG A 246 -3.85 -36.18 8.66
C ARG A 246 -3.20 -34.91 8.13
N GLU A 247 -2.39 -35.00 7.06
CA GLU A 247 -1.77 -33.82 6.46
C GLU A 247 -2.78 -32.79 5.94
N CYS A 248 -3.89 -33.25 5.34
CA CYS A 248 -4.98 -32.37 4.91
C CYS A 248 -5.68 -31.72 6.10
N HIS A 249 -5.92 -32.48 7.16
CA HIS A 249 -6.55 -31.98 8.38
C HIS A 249 -5.68 -30.92 9.08
N ASP A 250 -4.39 -31.21 9.26
CA ASP A 250 -3.43 -30.28 9.87
C ASP A 250 -3.32 -28.98 9.04
N HIS A 251 -3.26 -29.09 7.71
CA HIS A 251 -3.26 -27.93 6.83
C HIS A 251 -4.55 -27.10 6.94
N HIS A 252 -5.71 -27.74 7.01
CA HIS A 252 -6.98 -27.04 7.22
C HIS A 252 -7.00 -26.30 8.55
N ILE A 253 -6.56 -26.95 9.65
CA ILE A 253 -6.47 -26.34 10.97
C ILE A 253 -5.57 -25.09 10.94
N ASP A 254 -4.43 -25.18 10.26
CA ASP A 254 -3.50 -24.06 10.15
C ASP A 254 -4.12 -22.84 9.43
N LEU A 255 -5.08 -23.04 8.52
CA LEU A 255 -5.74 -21.94 7.80
C LEU A 255 -6.89 -21.27 8.55
N VAL A 256 -7.47 -21.95 9.54
CA VAL A 256 -8.68 -21.48 10.27
C VAL A 256 -8.33 -20.80 11.61
N LYS A 257 -7.11 -20.99 12.13
CA LYS A 257 -6.59 -20.31 13.33
C LYS A 257 -6.43 -18.81 13.14
#